data_AF-A0A0C9VH53-F1
#
_entry.id   AF-A0A0C9VH53-F1
#
_cell.length_a   1.000
_cell.length_b   1.000
_cell.length_c   1.000
_cell.angle_alpha   90.00
_cell.angle_beta   90.00
_cell.angle_gamma   90.00
#
_symmetry.space_group_name_H-M   'P 1'
#
loop_
_entity.id
_entity.type
_entity.pdbx_description
1 polymer ?
#
loop_
_entity_poly.entity_id
_entity_poly.type
_entity_poly.pdbx_seq_one_letter_code
_entity_poly.pdbx_strand_id
1 'polypeptide(L)'
;MDPNFISADLAAQRDRLLDKYVDGILGEGEPGRTCGWKTNVQVPIQVPEGKKEWTNENGRTFHIPGLHHRLIVDMVRKNFEENPHLHYTPFQSWWRPPNELIGSEQCLYGDISSSEAFMSATHEINTDPYFRVTGCTLEKVVACVMAYSDATQLTQFGSASLWPIYVFPGNADSWFRLSPNTDADDHWAYIPTLPENLRNFILEISGQAASAPLFTHCKREMVQAVWQLLMDGDFIKAYRHSIVVRCSDGILRRIYIRLITYSADYPEKMLMLCLRDKGNCPCPLSKTTKSLIPQLGLKRDRERRESLARKDTHPTLFNVTEARKKIYGKTGLKVNSQSVEALLQPTSCIPTLNTFSQIVTHQSFNKYQMFTVDLMHEFELGVWKSVLLHLVRLMEQLGPTIINTFNNRYIFYHVFPFGRDTIRRFGDNVCALKKLGAQDYEDILQVGIPAQLCSV
;
A
#
# COMPACT_ATOMS: atom_id res chain seq x y z
N MET A 1 16.92 -8.53 -17.92
CA MET A 1 17.46 -7.45 -17.06
C MET A 1 18.21 -6.46 -17.93
N ASP A 2 18.24 -5.18 -17.54
CA ASP A 2 19.09 -4.18 -18.19
C ASP A 2 20.55 -4.67 -18.10
N PRO A 3 21.27 -4.87 -19.22
CA PRO A 3 22.66 -5.31 -19.20
C PRO A 3 23.60 -4.32 -18.48
N ASN A 4 23.14 -3.09 -18.18
CA ASN A 4 23.86 -2.09 -17.41
C ASN A 4 23.42 -2.00 -15.94
N PHE A 5 22.62 -2.96 -15.44
CA PHE A 5 22.18 -2.97 -14.05
C PHE A 5 23.36 -3.16 -13.08
N ILE A 6 23.71 -2.12 -12.34
CA ILE A 6 24.68 -2.15 -11.24
C ILE A 6 23.89 -2.08 -9.93
N SER A 7 23.92 -3.15 -9.14
CA SER A 7 23.14 -3.24 -7.89
C SER A 7 23.49 -2.19 -6.83
N ALA A 8 24.68 -1.59 -6.92
CA ALA A 8 25.13 -0.54 -6.01
C ALA A 8 24.39 0.80 -6.23
N ASP A 9 23.87 1.05 -7.43
CA ASP A 9 23.26 2.34 -7.80
C ASP A 9 21.89 2.53 -7.13
N LEU A 10 21.12 1.45 -6.93
CA LEU A 10 19.83 1.48 -6.22
C LEU A 10 19.95 1.89 -4.75
N ALA A 11 20.99 1.40 -4.07
CA ALA A 11 21.19 1.67 -2.64
C ALA A 11 21.71 3.10 -2.43
N ALA A 12 22.68 3.53 -3.24
CA ALA A 12 23.41 4.79 -3.02
C ALA A 12 22.60 6.07 -3.25
N GLN A 13 21.44 6.01 -3.91
CA GLN A 13 20.61 7.18 -4.20
C GLN A 13 19.36 7.25 -3.30
N ARG A 14 18.71 6.12 -3.03
CA ARG A 14 17.62 6.03 -2.03
C ARG A 14 18.09 6.45 -0.64
N ASP A 15 19.30 6.07 -0.28
CA ASP A 15 19.90 6.41 1.01
C ASP A 15 20.10 7.93 1.15
N ARG A 16 20.44 8.69 0.09
CA ARG A 16 20.72 10.15 0.24
C ARG A 16 19.51 10.99 0.66
N LEU A 17 18.30 10.69 0.19
CA LEU A 17 17.11 11.42 0.63
C LEU A 17 16.70 11.01 2.05
N LEU A 18 16.90 9.74 2.38
CA LEU A 18 16.70 9.20 3.73
C LEU A 18 17.71 9.81 4.71
N ASP A 19 18.97 9.94 4.32
CA ASP A 19 20.04 10.59 5.08
C ASP A 19 19.70 12.06 5.31
N LYS A 20 19.25 12.79 4.27
CA LYS A 20 18.77 14.18 4.44
C LYS A 20 17.57 14.30 5.40
N TYR A 21 16.68 13.30 5.44
CA TYR A 21 15.60 13.24 6.43
C TYR A 21 16.18 13.05 7.84
N VAL A 22 17.08 12.08 8.01
CA VAL A 22 17.73 11.76 9.29
C VAL A 22 18.51 12.96 9.81
N ASP A 23 19.19 13.68 8.94
CA ASP A 23 19.99 14.87 9.27
C ASP A 23 19.13 16.13 9.46
N GLY A 24 17.82 16.08 9.20
CA GLY A 24 16.91 17.22 9.34
C GLY A 24 17.04 18.29 8.25
N ILE A 25 17.71 17.98 7.13
CA ILE A 25 18.12 18.93 6.07
C ILE A 25 17.09 18.99 4.92
N LEU A 26 15.90 18.37 5.07
CA LEU A 26 14.87 18.31 4.01
C LEU A 26 14.32 19.67 3.51
N GLY A 27 14.78 20.80 4.06
CA GLY A 27 14.46 22.16 3.62
C GLY A 27 15.64 23.07 3.28
N GLU A 28 16.90 22.64 3.48
CA GLU A 28 18.07 23.48 3.19
C GLU A 28 18.58 23.20 1.76
N GLY A 29 17.99 23.89 0.78
CA GLY A 29 18.48 23.98 -0.59
C GLY A 29 18.91 25.41 -0.92
N GLU A 30 19.82 25.56 -1.90
CA GLU A 30 20.26 26.87 -2.42
C GLU A 30 19.06 27.78 -2.76
N PRO A 31 19.18 29.11 -2.52
CA PRO A 31 18.09 30.05 -2.75
C PRO A 31 17.71 30.07 -4.24
N GLY A 32 16.58 29.45 -4.58
CA GLY A 32 16.07 29.32 -5.95
C GLY A 32 15.49 27.93 -6.29
N ARG A 33 15.84 26.88 -5.53
CA ARG A 33 15.22 25.54 -5.62
C ARG A 33 14.55 25.19 -4.29
N THR A 34 13.35 25.69 -4.06
CA THR A 34 12.49 25.10 -3.02
C THR A 34 12.09 23.71 -3.48
N CYS A 35 12.57 22.65 -2.82
CA CYS A 35 12.39 21.24 -3.19
C CYS A 35 10.94 20.71 -3.09
N GLY A 36 9.92 21.58 -3.06
CA GLY A 36 8.50 21.24 -2.99
C GLY A 36 8.03 20.61 -1.66
N TRP A 37 8.90 20.47 -0.67
CA TRP A 37 8.59 19.87 0.62
C TRP A 37 7.94 20.85 1.58
N LYS A 38 6.82 20.43 2.17
CA LYS A 38 6.27 20.97 3.42
C LYS A 38 6.86 20.15 4.57
N THR A 39 7.58 20.80 5.47
CA THR A 39 8.35 20.14 6.54
C THR A 39 7.74 20.36 7.91
N ASN A 40 7.83 19.36 8.79
CA ASN A 40 7.37 19.41 10.18
C ASN A 40 5.92 19.93 10.34
N VAL A 41 5.06 19.51 9.41
CA VAL A 41 3.62 19.81 9.43
C VAL A 41 3.01 19.12 10.65
N GLN A 42 2.17 19.86 11.38
CA GLN A 42 1.45 19.33 12.53
C GLN A 42 0.24 18.51 12.05
N VAL A 43 0.14 17.27 12.51
CA VAL A 43 -0.97 16.35 12.20
C VAL A 43 -1.99 16.40 13.34
N PRO A 44 -3.18 17.02 13.12
CA PRO A 44 -4.21 17.08 14.15
C PRO A 44 -4.95 15.75 14.25
N ILE A 45 -4.97 15.16 15.44
CA ILE A 45 -5.78 13.97 15.74
C ILE A 45 -6.80 14.26 16.84
N GLN A 46 -7.93 13.58 16.78
CA GLN A 46 -8.95 13.66 17.82
C GLN A 46 -8.79 12.53 18.84
N VAL A 47 -8.58 12.90 20.11
CA VAL A 47 -8.42 11.96 21.22
C VAL A 47 -9.68 11.98 22.10
N PRO A 48 -10.32 10.83 22.36
CA PRO A 48 -11.53 10.79 23.18
C PRO A 48 -11.19 11.02 24.66
N GLU A 49 -12.03 11.81 25.35
CA GLU A 49 -11.83 12.16 26.77
C GLU A 49 -12.12 11.00 27.73
N GLY A 50 -12.99 10.05 27.34
CA GLY A 50 -13.33 8.88 28.16
C GLY A 50 -14.12 9.18 29.45
N LYS A 51 -14.72 10.37 29.56
CA LYS A 51 -15.54 10.82 30.70
C LYS A 51 -17.04 10.76 30.37
N LYS A 52 -17.88 10.54 31.39
CA LYS A 52 -19.36 10.45 31.29
C LYS A 52 -20.06 11.79 31.07
N GLU A 53 -19.32 12.89 31.09
CA GLU A 53 -19.80 14.24 30.78
C GLU A 53 -18.70 14.96 29.99
N TRP A 54 -19.08 15.54 28.85
CA TRP A 54 -18.17 15.97 27.79
C TRP A 54 -17.88 17.46 27.82
N THR A 55 -16.70 17.87 27.34
CA THR A 55 -16.42 19.28 26.99
C THR A 55 -16.49 19.58 25.48
N ASN A 56 -16.26 18.61 24.58
CA ASN A 56 -16.31 18.82 23.13
C ASN A 56 -16.64 17.55 22.34
N GLU A 57 -17.78 17.47 21.62
CA GLU A 57 -18.35 16.32 20.84
C GLU A 57 -17.46 15.65 19.78
N ASN A 58 -16.28 16.21 19.50
CA ASN A 58 -15.27 15.58 18.63
C ASN A 58 -14.04 15.04 19.38
N GLY A 59 -13.98 15.18 20.70
CA GLY A 59 -12.81 14.88 21.52
C GLY A 59 -11.87 16.07 21.66
N ARG A 60 -10.68 15.83 22.19
CA ARG A 60 -9.63 16.85 22.34
C ARG A 60 -8.62 16.68 21.23
N THR A 61 -8.31 17.78 20.55
CA THR A 61 -7.32 17.77 19.47
C THR A 61 -5.91 17.74 20.04
N PHE A 62 -5.10 16.80 19.56
CA PHE A 62 -3.68 16.71 19.81
C PHE A 62 -2.92 16.87 18.49
N HIS A 63 -1.85 17.67 18.48
CA HIS A 63 -1.06 17.93 17.28
C HIS A 63 0.22 17.10 17.33
N ILE A 64 0.39 16.22 16.35
CA ILE A 64 1.58 15.38 16.21
C ILE A 64 2.55 16.08 15.26
N PRO A 65 3.76 16.46 15.70
CA PRO A 65 4.76 17.06 14.81
C PRO A 65 5.39 16.00 13.89
N GLY A 66 6.16 16.46 12.90
CA GLY A 66 7.04 15.60 12.12
C GLY A 66 6.45 14.98 10.85
N LEU A 67 5.31 15.46 10.33
CA LEU A 67 4.91 15.11 8.97
C LEU A 67 5.72 15.95 7.97
N HIS A 68 6.37 15.27 7.04
CA HIS A 68 7.02 15.88 5.89
C HIS A 68 6.34 15.36 4.63
N HIS A 69 5.91 16.25 3.73
CA HIS A 69 5.25 15.82 2.50
C HIS A 69 5.39 16.81 1.34
N ARG A 70 5.14 16.32 0.13
CA ARG A 70 5.00 17.13 -1.09
C ARG A 70 3.53 17.19 -1.54
N LEU A 71 3.23 18.13 -2.42
CA LEU A 71 1.93 18.20 -3.10
C LEU A 71 1.93 17.24 -4.29
N ILE A 72 1.06 16.23 -4.26
CA ILE A 72 0.97 15.23 -5.34
C ILE A 72 0.59 15.88 -6.67
N VAL A 73 -0.15 17.00 -6.64
CA VAL A 73 -0.51 17.77 -7.84
C VAL A 73 0.74 18.30 -8.54
N ASP A 74 1.71 18.81 -7.78
CA ASP A 74 2.97 19.32 -8.34
C ASP A 74 3.85 18.19 -8.85
N MET A 75 3.87 17.06 -8.13
CA MET A 75 4.61 15.85 -8.55
C MET A 75 4.06 15.31 -9.88
N VAL A 76 2.73 15.17 -9.99
CA VAL A 76 2.07 14.74 -11.23
C VAL A 76 2.30 15.76 -12.35
N ARG A 77 2.15 17.06 -12.08
CA ARG A 77 2.41 18.11 -13.06
C ARG A 77 3.82 17.99 -13.62
N LYS A 78 4.83 17.96 -12.75
CA LYS A 78 6.24 17.83 -13.13
C LYS A 78 6.47 16.58 -13.99
N ASN A 79 5.94 15.43 -13.55
CA ASN A 79 6.10 14.19 -14.29
C ASN A 79 5.51 14.28 -15.71
N PHE A 80 4.32 14.86 -15.86
CA PHE A 80 3.70 15.06 -17.17
C PHE A 80 4.40 16.11 -18.04
N GLU A 81 5.00 17.15 -17.45
CA GLU A 81 5.77 18.18 -18.16
C GLU A 81 7.11 17.66 -18.68
N GLU A 82 7.76 16.75 -17.93
CA GLU A 82 9.16 16.37 -18.17
C GLU A 82 9.34 14.95 -18.73
N ASN A 83 8.41 14.01 -18.47
CA ASN A 83 8.61 12.60 -18.80
C ASN A 83 8.06 12.24 -20.20
N PRO A 84 8.92 11.85 -21.18
CA PRO A 84 8.47 11.44 -22.51
C PRO A 84 7.97 9.99 -22.58
N HIS A 85 8.12 9.20 -21.50
CA HIS A 85 7.77 7.78 -21.46
C HIS A 85 6.33 7.49 -21.00
N LEU A 86 5.49 8.52 -20.89
CA LEU A 86 4.13 8.37 -20.39
C LEU A 86 3.16 7.93 -21.49
N HIS A 87 2.38 6.90 -21.19
CA HIS A 87 1.19 6.54 -21.95
C HIS A 87 0.01 7.43 -21.55
N TYR A 88 -0.43 8.28 -22.47
CA TYR A 88 -1.62 9.12 -22.28
C TYR A 88 -2.93 8.36 -22.51
N THR A 89 -2.90 7.35 -23.39
CA THR A 89 -4.08 6.57 -23.79
C THR A 89 -3.89 5.11 -23.38
N PRO A 90 -4.87 4.49 -22.70
CA PRO A 90 -4.79 3.08 -22.36
C PRO A 90 -4.96 2.20 -23.61
N PHE A 91 -4.42 0.99 -23.55
CA PHE A 91 -4.51 0.02 -24.65
C PHE A 91 -4.77 -1.39 -24.13
N GLN A 92 -5.05 -2.33 -25.03
CA GLN A 92 -5.03 -3.77 -24.69
C GLN A 92 -3.99 -4.45 -25.56
N SER A 93 -3.24 -5.35 -24.96
CA SER A 93 -2.32 -6.22 -25.68
C SER A 93 -2.94 -7.60 -25.78
N TRP A 94 -2.94 -8.16 -26.98
CA TRP A 94 -3.50 -9.49 -27.24
C TRP A 94 -2.41 -10.37 -27.86
N TRP A 95 -2.31 -11.60 -27.36
CA TRP A 95 -1.46 -12.62 -27.93
C TRP A 95 -2.29 -13.63 -28.71
N ARG A 96 -1.84 -13.95 -29.92
CA ARG A 96 -2.41 -15.02 -30.73
C ARG A 96 -1.37 -16.14 -30.84
N PRO A 97 -1.68 -17.36 -30.37
CA PRO A 97 -0.81 -18.50 -30.54
C PRO A 97 -0.55 -18.77 -32.03
N PRO A 98 0.69 -19.08 -32.44
CA PRO A 98 0.95 -19.55 -33.79
C PRO A 98 0.15 -20.84 -34.06
N ASN A 99 -0.53 -20.89 -35.22
CA ASN A 99 -1.31 -22.04 -35.71
C ASN A 99 -2.66 -22.32 -35.02
N GLU A 100 -3.19 -21.41 -34.21
CA GLU A 100 -4.56 -21.53 -33.68
C GLU A 100 -5.59 -20.74 -34.49
N LEU A 101 -6.86 -21.17 -34.44
CA LEU A 101 -7.98 -20.53 -35.13
C LEU A 101 -8.24 -19.11 -34.58
N ILE A 102 -8.82 -18.25 -35.42
CA ILE A 102 -9.36 -16.95 -34.99
C ILE A 102 -10.36 -17.18 -33.85
N GLY A 103 -10.22 -16.46 -32.73
CA GLY A 103 -10.96 -16.67 -31.50
C GLY A 103 -10.15 -17.29 -30.35
N SER A 104 -8.90 -17.69 -30.60
CA SER A 104 -7.94 -18.17 -29.57
C SER A 104 -7.12 -17.06 -28.91
N GLU A 105 -7.38 -15.79 -29.26
CA GLU A 105 -6.62 -14.66 -28.73
C GLU A 105 -6.78 -14.53 -27.21
N GLN A 106 -5.66 -14.31 -26.53
CA GLN A 106 -5.62 -14.10 -25.09
C GLN A 106 -5.20 -12.67 -24.80
N CYS A 107 -5.98 -11.96 -23.98
CA CYS A 107 -5.58 -10.65 -23.49
C CYS A 107 -4.40 -10.82 -22.53
N LEU A 108 -3.33 -10.07 -22.78
CA LEU A 108 -2.14 -10.05 -21.94
C LEU A 108 -2.33 -9.08 -20.78
N TYR A 109 -1.93 -9.52 -19.59
CA TYR A 109 -1.82 -8.66 -18.41
C TYR A 109 -0.41 -8.10 -18.34
N GLY A 110 -0.29 -6.81 -18.07
CA GLY A 110 0.99 -6.11 -18.04
C GLY A 110 0.91 -4.85 -17.19
N ASP A 111 1.31 -3.73 -17.76
CA ASP A 111 1.34 -2.44 -17.08
C ASP A 111 -0.03 -1.83 -16.78
N ILE A 112 -0.05 -0.81 -15.91
CA ILE A 112 -1.28 -0.02 -15.67
C ILE A 112 -1.82 0.57 -16.98
N SER A 113 -0.93 0.94 -17.92
CA SER A 113 -1.23 1.36 -19.30
C SER A 113 -2.13 0.38 -20.06
N SER A 114 -2.07 -0.92 -19.75
CA SER A 114 -2.92 -1.94 -20.35
C SER A 114 -4.03 -2.47 -19.43
N SER A 115 -4.22 -1.85 -18.26
CA SER A 115 -5.15 -2.34 -17.24
C SER A 115 -6.60 -1.90 -17.47
N GLU A 116 -7.53 -2.75 -17.03
CA GLU A 116 -8.96 -2.42 -17.01
C GLU A 116 -9.27 -1.20 -16.15
N ALA A 117 -8.50 -0.98 -15.08
CA ALA A 117 -8.66 0.19 -14.20
C ALA A 117 -8.38 1.50 -14.95
N PHE A 118 -7.30 1.58 -15.72
CA PHE A 118 -6.98 2.79 -16.49
C PHE A 118 -7.95 2.97 -17.67
N MET A 119 -8.36 1.89 -18.35
CA MET A 119 -9.41 1.96 -19.37
C MET A 119 -10.73 2.49 -18.80
N SER A 120 -11.17 1.97 -17.66
CA SER A 120 -12.41 2.39 -17.00
C SER A 120 -12.36 3.84 -16.54
N ALA A 121 -11.24 4.27 -15.94
CA ALA A 121 -11.05 5.66 -15.53
C ALA A 121 -11.00 6.62 -16.73
N THR A 122 -10.34 6.22 -17.83
CA THR A 122 -10.29 7.01 -19.07
C THR A 122 -11.66 7.09 -19.73
N HIS A 123 -12.42 5.99 -19.74
CA HIS A 123 -13.79 5.98 -20.22
C HIS A 123 -14.66 6.93 -19.42
N GLU A 124 -14.64 6.84 -18.08
CA GLU A 124 -15.40 7.68 -17.16
C GLU A 124 -15.21 9.19 -17.46
N ILE A 125 -13.96 9.68 -17.50
CA ILE A 125 -13.71 11.11 -17.70
C ILE A 125 -14.11 11.62 -19.09
N ASN A 126 -14.21 10.73 -20.08
CA ASN A 126 -14.55 11.07 -21.45
C ASN A 126 -16.05 10.93 -21.76
N THR A 127 -16.76 10.02 -21.11
CA THR A 127 -18.18 9.75 -21.41
C THR A 127 -19.16 10.35 -20.41
N ASP A 128 -18.80 10.44 -19.13
CA ASP A 128 -19.69 10.94 -18.09
C ASP A 128 -19.89 12.47 -18.22
N PRO A 129 -21.15 12.95 -18.30
CA PRO A 129 -21.48 14.37 -18.36
C PRO A 129 -20.86 15.22 -17.24
N TYR A 130 -20.62 14.64 -16.06
CA TYR A 130 -20.00 15.32 -14.92
C TYR A 130 -18.63 15.92 -15.26
N PHE A 131 -17.84 15.23 -16.09
CA PHE A 131 -16.51 15.69 -16.48
C PHE A 131 -16.51 16.62 -17.70
N ARG A 132 -17.68 17.00 -18.25
CA ARG A 132 -17.73 17.96 -19.36
C ARG A 132 -17.36 19.36 -18.88
N VAL A 133 -16.44 20.02 -19.59
CA VAL A 133 -16.04 21.39 -19.32
C VAL A 133 -16.47 22.26 -20.50
N THR A 134 -17.46 23.13 -20.29
CA THR A 134 -18.03 23.99 -21.32
C THR A 134 -16.95 24.83 -22.02
N GLY A 135 -16.93 24.81 -23.34
CA GLY A 135 -15.98 25.58 -24.16
C GLY A 135 -14.55 25.04 -24.18
N CYS A 136 -14.27 23.90 -23.54
CA CYS A 136 -12.93 23.31 -23.53
C CYS A 136 -12.80 22.16 -24.53
N THR A 137 -11.80 22.22 -25.39
CA THR A 137 -11.48 21.20 -26.41
C THR A 137 -10.23 20.38 -26.10
N LEU A 138 -9.64 20.58 -24.93
CA LEU A 138 -8.42 19.86 -24.53
C LEU A 138 -8.71 18.37 -24.34
N GLU A 139 -7.77 17.54 -24.79
CA GLU A 139 -7.76 16.11 -24.51
C GLU A 139 -7.77 15.86 -23.00
N LYS A 140 -8.58 14.90 -22.56
CA LYS A 140 -8.66 14.48 -21.16
C LYS A 140 -7.87 13.19 -20.98
N VAL A 141 -6.92 13.22 -20.06
CA VAL A 141 -6.04 12.10 -19.75
C VAL A 141 -6.10 11.80 -18.26
N VAL A 142 -6.00 10.52 -17.90
CA VAL A 142 -5.84 10.11 -16.49
C VAL A 142 -4.36 10.08 -16.13
N ALA A 143 -4.00 10.72 -15.02
CA ALA A 143 -2.74 10.48 -14.32
C ALA A 143 -2.94 9.34 -13.32
N CYS A 144 -2.41 8.17 -13.67
CA CYS A 144 -2.40 6.98 -12.84
C CYS A 144 -1.32 7.13 -11.78
N VAL A 145 -1.71 7.33 -10.52
CA VAL A 145 -0.82 7.36 -9.37
C VAL A 145 -0.82 6.00 -8.71
N MET A 146 0.36 5.41 -8.57
CA MET A 146 0.59 4.16 -7.85
C MET A 146 1.31 4.48 -6.54
N ALA A 147 0.65 4.28 -5.40
CA ALA A 147 1.24 4.53 -4.09
C ALA A 147 1.85 3.26 -3.48
N TYR A 148 2.92 3.43 -2.69
CA TYR A 148 3.51 2.38 -1.87
C TYR A 148 3.82 2.92 -0.48
N SER A 149 3.62 2.13 0.57
CA SER A 149 4.16 2.46 1.90
C SER A 149 4.76 1.22 2.55
N ASP A 150 5.86 1.45 3.27
CA ASP A 150 6.56 0.40 4.01
C ASP A 150 7.27 1.05 5.20
N ALA A 151 6.88 0.69 6.42
CA ALA A 151 7.51 1.16 7.64
C ALA A 151 8.87 0.50 7.82
N THR A 152 9.93 1.28 7.65
CA THR A 152 11.31 0.83 7.71
C THR A 152 11.97 1.19 9.05
N GLN A 153 12.70 0.24 9.63
CA GLN A 153 13.62 0.56 10.72
C GLN A 153 14.94 1.04 10.12
N LEU A 154 15.38 2.25 10.51
CA LEU A 154 16.58 2.88 9.93
C LEU A 154 17.87 2.36 10.59
N THR A 155 17.78 1.82 11.80
CA THR A 155 18.95 1.39 12.58
C THR A 155 18.78 -0.03 13.10
N GLN A 156 19.82 -0.86 12.99
CA GLN A 156 19.85 -2.19 13.65
C GLN A 156 19.84 -2.07 15.19
N PHE A 157 20.29 -0.93 15.72
CA PHE A 157 20.27 -0.61 17.15
C PHE A 157 19.68 0.79 17.35
N GLY A 158 18.64 0.90 18.16
CA GLY A 158 17.92 2.16 18.42
C GLY A 158 16.44 2.08 18.08
N SER A 159 15.72 3.20 18.26
CA SER A 159 14.29 3.33 17.99
C SER A 159 13.98 4.14 16.72
N ALA A 160 14.99 4.50 15.94
CA ALA A 160 14.83 5.29 14.72
C ALA A 160 14.11 4.46 13.64
N SER A 161 12.90 4.87 13.32
CA SER A 161 12.06 4.28 12.27
C SER A 161 11.55 5.36 11.35
N LEU A 162 11.41 5.04 10.07
CA LEU A 162 10.80 5.88 9.08
C LEU A 162 9.60 5.15 8.47
N TRP A 163 8.62 5.92 8.02
CA TRP A 163 7.50 5.35 7.28
C TRP A 163 7.22 6.17 6.03
N PRO A 164 7.99 5.94 4.95
CA PRO A 164 7.81 6.61 3.69
C PRO A 164 6.53 6.19 2.97
N ILE A 165 5.95 7.13 2.24
CA ILE A 165 4.99 6.90 1.18
C ILE A 165 5.69 7.26 -0.13
N TYR A 166 5.80 6.29 -1.03
CA TYR A 166 6.33 6.47 -2.38
C TYR A 166 5.18 6.56 -3.38
N VAL A 167 5.43 7.23 -4.49
CA VAL A 167 4.53 7.24 -5.64
C VAL A 167 5.29 6.99 -6.93
N PHE A 168 4.65 6.26 -7.82
CA PHE A 168 5.13 6.01 -9.17
C PHE A 168 4.12 6.49 -10.21
N PRO A 169 4.58 6.96 -11.38
CA PRO A 169 3.72 7.27 -12.51
C PRO A 169 3.26 5.98 -13.19
N GLY A 170 2.03 5.54 -12.92
CA GLY A 170 1.43 4.35 -13.55
C GLY A 170 1.28 4.47 -15.07
N ASN A 171 1.32 5.69 -15.62
CA ASN A 171 1.33 5.92 -17.06
C ASN A 171 2.66 5.52 -17.72
N ALA A 172 3.77 5.44 -16.99
CA ALA A 172 5.03 4.91 -17.54
C ALA A 172 4.94 3.37 -17.64
N ASP A 173 5.80 2.73 -18.42
CA ASP A 173 5.89 1.27 -18.42
C ASP A 173 6.70 0.74 -17.23
N SER A 174 6.54 -0.55 -16.93
CA SER A 174 7.25 -1.22 -15.84
C SER A 174 8.75 -1.19 -16.04
N TRP A 175 9.21 -1.26 -17.28
CA TRP A 175 10.63 -1.17 -17.61
C TRP A 175 11.23 0.18 -17.20
N PHE A 176 10.58 1.30 -17.54
CA PHE A 176 10.99 2.62 -17.08
C PHE A 176 10.89 2.75 -15.57
N ARG A 177 9.76 2.31 -14.96
CA ARG A 177 9.54 2.46 -13.51
C ARG A 177 10.53 1.68 -12.65
N LEU A 178 10.92 0.49 -13.08
CA LEU A 178 11.77 -0.42 -12.31
C LEU A 178 13.24 -0.32 -12.68
N SER A 179 13.58 0.52 -13.66
CA SER A 179 14.97 0.79 -14.00
C SER A 179 15.64 1.55 -12.86
N PRO A 180 16.85 1.15 -12.42
CA PRO A 180 17.56 1.84 -11.35
C PRO A 180 18.04 3.24 -11.75
N ASN A 181 18.03 3.55 -13.06
CA ASN A 181 18.64 4.75 -13.63
C ASN A 181 17.62 5.85 -13.99
N THR A 182 16.33 5.63 -13.72
CA THR A 182 15.26 6.52 -14.17
C THR A 182 14.73 7.44 -13.07
N ASP A 183 15.07 7.19 -11.80
CA ASP A 183 14.52 7.91 -10.63
C ASP A 183 12.99 8.05 -10.71
N ALA A 184 12.33 6.99 -11.19
CA ALA A 184 10.90 7.00 -11.49
C ALA A 184 10.02 6.97 -10.23
N ASP A 185 10.59 6.60 -9.08
CA ASP A 185 9.93 6.63 -7.80
C ASP A 185 10.16 7.96 -7.08
N ASP A 186 9.07 8.50 -6.54
CA ASP A 186 9.08 9.78 -5.87
C ASP A 186 8.58 9.61 -4.43
N HIS A 187 9.31 10.14 -3.45
CA HIS A 187 8.87 10.16 -2.05
C HIS A 187 7.75 11.19 -1.85
N TRP A 188 6.52 10.77 -1.63
CA TRP A 188 5.40 11.67 -1.41
C TRP A 188 5.38 12.23 0.01
N ALA A 189 5.59 11.37 1.01
CA ALA A 189 5.52 11.78 2.41
C ALA A 189 6.31 10.85 3.34
N TYR A 190 6.55 11.32 4.57
CA TYR A 190 7.07 10.53 5.68
C TYR A 190 6.09 10.62 6.85
N ILE A 191 5.46 9.49 7.18
CA ILE A 191 4.46 9.40 8.26
C ILE A 191 5.19 9.48 9.61
N PRO A 192 4.81 10.40 10.51
CA PRO A 192 5.43 10.49 11.83
C PRO A 192 5.05 9.30 12.72
N THR A 193 5.80 9.10 13.79
CA THR A 193 5.44 8.17 14.87
C THR A 193 4.57 8.89 15.91
N LEU A 194 3.81 8.13 16.70
CA LEU A 194 3.11 8.71 17.84
C LEU A 194 4.12 9.18 18.88
N PRO A 195 4.10 10.46 19.30
CA PRO A 195 5.06 10.97 20.26
C PRO A 195 4.71 10.51 21.69
N GLU A 196 5.72 10.36 22.54
CA GLU A 196 5.53 9.86 23.91
C GLU A 196 4.64 10.76 24.76
N ASN A 197 4.71 12.07 24.54
CA ASN A 197 3.89 13.07 25.24
C ASN A 197 2.38 12.92 24.96
N LEU A 198 1.95 12.17 23.94
CA LEU A 198 0.55 11.81 23.75
C LEU A 198 0.00 11.04 24.96
N ARG A 199 0.82 10.22 25.63
CA ARG A 199 0.38 9.50 26.84
C ARG A 199 0.10 10.46 28.00
N ASN A 200 0.93 11.49 28.13
CA ASN A 200 0.74 12.54 29.14
C ASN A 200 -0.54 13.33 28.82
N PHE A 201 -0.74 13.70 27.55
CA PHE A 201 -1.97 14.36 27.12
C PHE A 201 -3.23 13.51 27.40
N ILE A 202 -3.18 12.20 27.12
CA ILE A 202 -4.29 11.29 27.44
C ILE A 202 -4.55 11.25 28.95
N LEU A 203 -3.50 11.21 29.77
CA LEU A 203 -3.62 11.23 31.23
C LEU A 203 -4.25 12.54 31.71
N GLU A 204 -3.85 13.69 31.17
CA GLU A 204 -4.40 15.00 31.50
C GLU A 204 -5.89 15.09 31.16
N ILE A 205 -6.29 14.68 29.94
CA ILE A 205 -7.69 14.83 29.51
C ILE A 205 -8.62 13.80 30.15
N SER A 206 -8.16 12.55 30.35
CA SER A 206 -9.00 11.44 30.82
C SER A 206 -8.89 11.17 32.31
N GLY A 207 -7.81 11.61 32.96
CA GLY A 207 -7.45 11.24 34.33
C GLY A 207 -6.93 9.80 34.47
N GLN A 208 -6.74 9.08 33.35
CA GLN A 208 -6.29 7.70 33.33
C GLN A 208 -5.11 7.50 32.37
N ALA A 209 -4.23 6.56 32.71
CA ALA A 209 -3.15 6.18 31.82
C ALA A 209 -3.70 5.65 30.48
N ALA A 210 -3.00 5.97 29.39
CA ALA A 210 -3.38 5.53 28.06
C ALA A 210 -3.41 4.00 27.94
N SER A 211 -4.60 3.43 27.79
CA SER A 211 -4.75 2.00 27.51
C SER A 211 -4.21 1.63 26.13
N ALA A 212 -3.70 0.40 25.97
CA ALA A 212 -3.20 -0.08 24.67
C ALA A 212 -4.25 0.02 23.52
N PRO A 213 -5.55 -0.28 23.73
CA PRO A 213 -6.58 -0.08 22.71
C PRO A 213 -6.76 1.40 22.32
N LEU A 214 -6.73 2.32 23.29
CA LEU A 214 -6.83 3.75 23.02
C LEU A 214 -5.61 4.29 22.28
N PHE A 215 -4.42 3.85 22.66
CA PHE A 215 -3.19 4.27 21.98
C PHE A 215 -3.14 3.74 20.53
N THR A 216 -3.58 2.49 20.32
CA THR A 216 -3.78 1.92 18.97
C THR A 216 -4.80 2.73 18.16
N HIS A 217 -5.89 3.17 18.80
CA HIS A 217 -6.88 4.04 18.18
C HIS A 217 -6.28 5.38 17.75
N CYS A 218 -5.45 6.01 18.59
CA CYS A 218 -4.76 7.25 18.22
C CYS A 218 -3.81 7.05 17.02
N LYS A 219 -3.14 5.90 16.91
CA LYS A 219 -2.30 5.58 15.73
C LYS A 219 -3.14 5.54 14.45
N ARG A 220 -4.35 4.96 14.53
CA ARG A 220 -5.29 4.90 13.41
C ARG A 220 -5.79 6.30 13.02
N GLU A 221 -6.15 7.14 14.00
CA GLU A 221 -6.52 8.54 13.74
C GLU A 221 -5.37 9.32 13.10
N MET A 222 -4.13 9.15 13.58
CA MET A 222 -2.94 9.80 13.00
C MET A 222 -2.76 9.43 11.53
N VAL A 223 -2.80 8.14 11.20
CA VAL A 223 -2.64 7.67 9.82
C VAL A 223 -3.70 8.29 8.91
N GLN A 224 -4.97 8.30 9.35
CA GLN A 224 -6.05 8.91 8.56
C GLN A 224 -5.92 10.43 8.46
N ALA A 225 -5.47 11.12 9.51
CA ALA A 225 -5.20 12.55 9.48
C ALA A 225 -4.03 12.91 8.56
N VAL A 226 -2.99 12.08 8.49
CA VAL A 226 -1.91 12.24 7.47
C VAL A 226 -2.50 12.15 6.08
N TRP A 227 -3.30 11.12 5.78
CA TRP A 227 -3.97 11.00 4.49
C TRP A 227 -4.87 12.21 4.18
N GLN A 228 -5.51 12.79 5.19
CA GLN A 228 -6.32 14.00 5.02
C GLN A 228 -5.48 15.22 4.62
N LEU A 229 -4.25 15.33 5.13
CA LEU A 229 -3.30 16.38 4.76
C LEU A 229 -2.67 16.14 3.37
N LEU A 230 -2.44 14.88 2.98
CA LEU A 230 -1.94 14.53 1.66
C LEU A 230 -2.99 14.72 0.56
N MET A 231 -4.26 14.53 0.91
CA MET A 231 -5.41 14.68 0.03
C MET A 231 -6.12 16.01 0.28
N ASP A 232 -5.33 17.08 0.25
CA ASP A 232 -5.76 18.44 0.50
C ASP A 232 -6.75 18.97 -0.56
N GLY A 233 -7.16 20.23 -0.40
CA GLY A 233 -8.11 20.86 -1.32
C GLY A 233 -7.63 20.87 -2.78
N ASP A 234 -6.32 21.00 -3.02
CA ASP A 234 -5.75 21.00 -4.36
C ASP A 234 -5.79 19.61 -4.99
N PHE A 235 -5.49 18.57 -4.21
CA PHE A 235 -5.69 17.19 -4.65
C PHE A 235 -7.16 16.92 -5.00
N ILE A 236 -8.11 17.27 -4.12
CA ILE A 236 -9.54 17.05 -4.36
C ILE A 236 -10.00 17.79 -5.63
N LYS A 237 -9.52 19.01 -5.83
CA LYS A 237 -9.82 19.81 -7.03
C LYS A 237 -9.22 19.17 -8.28
N ALA A 238 -7.96 18.74 -8.26
CA ALA A 238 -7.30 18.07 -9.37
C ALA A 238 -7.98 16.74 -9.72
N TYR A 239 -8.41 15.99 -8.71
CA TYR A 239 -9.12 14.72 -8.86
C TYR A 239 -10.49 14.91 -9.52
N ARG A 240 -11.27 15.92 -9.11
CA ARG A 240 -12.62 16.19 -9.64
C ARG A 240 -12.62 16.95 -10.96
N HIS A 241 -11.74 17.94 -11.10
CA HIS A 241 -11.83 18.95 -12.17
C HIS A 241 -10.66 18.96 -13.14
N SER A 242 -9.63 18.13 -12.94
CA SER A 242 -8.34 18.13 -13.66
C SER A 242 -7.41 19.29 -13.32
N ILE A 243 -6.14 19.11 -13.68
CA ILE A 243 -5.17 20.18 -13.89
C ILE A 243 -4.88 20.31 -15.39
N VAL A 244 -4.58 21.53 -15.84
CA VAL A 244 -4.14 21.77 -17.22
C VAL A 244 -2.62 21.80 -17.24
N VAL A 245 -2.03 20.95 -18.08
CA VAL A 245 -0.58 20.73 -18.14
C VAL A 245 -0.16 20.70 -19.61
N ARG A 246 0.95 21.36 -19.93
CA ARG A 246 1.63 21.19 -21.22
C ARG A 246 2.55 20.00 -21.06
N CYS A 247 2.21 18.89 -21.69
CA CYS A 247 2.96 17.66 -21.52
C CYS A 247 4.32 17.73 -22.22
N SER A 248 5.18 16.74 -21.95
CA SER A 248 6.53 16.60 -22.51
C SER A 248 6.58 16.59 -24.05
N ASP A 249 5.48 16.20 -24.70
CA ASP A 249 5.29 16.25 -26.16
C ASP A 249 4.84 17.63 -26.69
N GLY A 250 4.74 18.64 -25.83
CA GLY A 250 4.34 20.00 -26.14
C GLY A 250 2.82 20.24 -26.21
N ILE A 251 2.00 19.20 -26.09
CA ILE A 251 0.54 19.28 -26.19
C ILE A 251 -0.09 19.65 -24.84
N LEU A 252 -1.06 20.56 -24.86
CA LEU A 252 -1.79 20.98 -23.67
C LEU A 252 -2.96 20.02 -23.40
N ARG A 253 -3.02 19.43 -22.20
CA ARG A 253 -4.03 18.42 -21.83
C ARG A 253 -4.67 18.72 -20.47
N ARG A 254 -5.86 18.16 -20.26
CA ARG A 254 -6.52 18.07 -18.95
C ARG A 254 -6.18 16.75 -18.29
N ILE A 255 -5.38 16.82 -17.23
CA ILE A 255 -4.91 15.67 -16.48
C ILE A 255 -5.77 15.46 -15.24
N TYR A 256 -6.48 14.34 -15.17
CA TYR A 256 -7.29 13.91 -14.04
C TYR A 256 -6.50 12.93 -13.18
N ILE A 257 -6.17 13.31 -11.96
CA ILE A 257 -5.43 12.43 -11.04
C ILE A 257 -6.34 11.28 -10.59
N ARG A 258 -5.82 10.06 -10.60
CA ARG A 258 -6.46 8.85 -10.05
C ARG A 258 -5.44 8.05 -9.25
N LEU A 259 -5.76 7.77 -7.98
CA LEU A 259 -5.04 6.78 -7.18
C LEU A 259 -5.52 5.39 -7.65
N ILE A 260 -4.72 4.74 -8.50
CA ILE A 260 -5.09 3.48 -9.15
C ILE A 260 -4.71 2.28 -8.27
N THR A 261 -3.50 2.30 -7.71
CA THR A 261 -3.02 1.25 -6.82
C THR A 261 -2.42 1.84 -5.55
N TYR A 262 -2.51 1.08 -4.48
CA TYR A 262 -1.77 1.26 -3.25
C TYR A 262 -1.24 -0.11 -2.84
N SER A 263 0.07 -0.28 -2.79
CA SER A 263 0.68 -1.50 -2.23
C SER A 263 1.30 -1.23 -0.86
N ALA A 264 1.05 -2.16 0.06
CA ALA A 264 1.57 -2.18 1.43
C ALA A 264 1.40 -3.60 1.96
N ASP A 265 2.18 -3.96 2.97
CA ASP A 265 2.05 -5.25 3.64
C ASP A 265 0.66 -5.41 4.31
N TYR A 266 0.34 -6.63 4.74
CA TYR A 266 -0.99 -6.92 5.27
C TYR A 266 -1.38 -6.06 6.49
N PRO A 267 -0.56 -5.97 7.57
CA PRO A 267 -0.88 -5.11 8.71
C PRO A 267 -1.07 -3.63 8.34
N GLU A 268 -0.20 -3.06 7.50
CA GLU A 268 -0.31 -1.67 7.06
C GLU A 268 -1.54 -1.45 6.20
N LYS A 269 -1.82 -2.34 5.25
CA LYS A 269 -3.04 -2.29 4.43
C LYS A 269 -4.30 -2.32 5.27
N MET A 270 -4.36 -3.18 6.27
CA MET A 270 -5.50 -3.22 7.19
C MET A 270 -5.63 -1.91 7.99
N LEU A 271 -4.51 -1.31 8.39
CA LEU A 271 -4.47 0.00 9.05
C LEU A 271 -4.95 1.14 8.13
N MET A 272 -4.49 1.18 6.88
CA MET A 272 -4.90 2.18 5.88
C MET A 272 -6.39 2.05 5.52
N LEU A 273 -6.92 0.83 5.48
CA LEU A 273 -8.34 0.54 5.19
C LEU A 273 -9.28 0.67 6.40
N CYS A 274 -8.76 0.99 7.58
CA CYS A 274 -9.52 0.99 8.83
C CYS A 274 -10.18 -0.36 9.15
N LEU A 275 -9.45 -1.44 8.93
CA LEU A 275 -9.84 -2.80 9.24
C LEU A 275 -8.97 -3.38 10.37
N ARG A 276 -9.48 -4.40 11.05
CA ARG A 276 -8.75 -5.12 12.10
C ARG A 276 -7.75 -6.08 11.46
N ASP A 277 -6.48 -5.91 11.83
CA ASP A 277 -5.45 -6.91 11.56
C ASP A 277 -5.92 -8.29 12.06
N LYS A 278 -5.95 -9.26 11.15
CA LYS A 278 -6.47 -10.61 11.37
C LYS A 278 -7.82 -10.58 12.11
N GLY A 279 -8.76 -9.72 11.71
CA GLY A 279 -10.11 -9.67 12.26
C GLY A 279 -10.96 -10.90 11.94
N ASN A 280 -12.25 -10.89 12.32
CA ASN A 280 -13.21 -11.92 11.94
C ASN A 280 -13.29 -12.14 10.41
N CYS A 281 -13.13 -11.07 9.63
CA CYS A 281 -13.09 -11.05 8.18
C CYS A 281 -11.69 -10.57 7.75
N PRO A 282 -10.72 -11.49 7.59
CA PRO A 282 -9.32 -11.12 7.41
C PRO A 282 -9.02 -10.60 6.00
N CYS A 283 -9.90 -10.83 5.03
CA CYS A 283 -9.69 -10.35 3.67
C CYS A 283 -9.94 -8.82 3.58
N PRO A 284 -9.01 -8.04 2.99
CA PRO A 284 -9.21 -6.60 2.76
C PRO A 284 -10.22 -6.32 1.65
N LEU A 285 -10.53 -7.30 0.80
CA LEU A 285 -11.44 -7.16 -0.35
C LEU A 285 -12.83 -7.75 -0.11
N SER A 286 -13.01 -8.66 0.85
CA SER A 286 -14.28 -9.32 1.12
C SER A 286 -14.59 -9.47 2.60
N LYS A 287 -15.87 -9.68 2.93
CA LYS A 287 -16.35 -9.95 4.29
C LYS A 287 -16.38 -11.44 4.63
N THR A 288 -15.66 -12.29 3.88
CA THR A 288 -15.54 -13.71 4.19
C THR A 288 -14.94 -13.91 5.58
N THR A 289 -15.57 -14.73 6.41
CA THR A 289 -15.14 -14.95 7.80
C THR A 289 -13.99 -15.94 7.90
N LYS A 290 -13.20 -15.85 8.98
CA LYS A 290 -12.09 -16.77 9.27
C LYS A 290 -12.51 -18.24 9.31
N SER A 291 -13.72 -18.53 9.80
CA SER A 291 -14.27 -19.89 9.85
C SER A 291 -14.36 -20.56 8.48
N LEU A 292 -14.33 -19.78 7.40
CA LEU A 292 -14.46 -20.25 6.03
C LEU A 292 -13.12 -20.38 5.31
N ILE A 293 -11.99 -20.06 5.96
CA ILE A 293 -10.64 -20.23 5.40
C ILE A 293 -10.37 -21.66 4.90
N PRO A 294 -10.83 -22.74 5.56
CA PRO A 294 -10.63 -24.10 5.04
C PRO A 294 -11.27 -24.37 3.67
N GLN A 295 -12.12 -23.45 3.18
CA GLN A 295 -12.79 -23.56 1.89
C GLN A 295 -12.08 -22.75 0.78
N LEU A 296 -10.94 -22.13 1.08
CA LEU A 296 -10.20 -21.29 0.16
C LEU A 296 -9.86 -22.05 -1.14
N GLY A 297 -10.06 -21.41 -2.29
CA GLY A 297 -9.80 -21.99 -3.61
C GLY A 297 -10.95 -22.82 -4.20
N LEU A 298 -11.98 -23.16 -3.42
CA LEU A 298 -13.19 -23.80 -3.94
C LEU A 298 -14.03 -22.84 -4.78
N LYS A 299 -14.82 -23.35 -5.73
CA LYS A 299 -15.77 -22.53 -6.53
C LYS A 299 -16.68 -21.66 -5.65
N ARG A 300 -17.21 -22.25 -4.56
CA ARG A 300 -18.02 -21.54 -3.55
C ARG A 300 -17.27 -20.42 -2.81
N ASP A 301 -15.95 -20.51 -2.66
CA ASP A 301 -15.15 -19.41 -2.08
C ASP A 301 -15.05 -18.24 -3.06
N ARG A 302 -14.84 -18.52 -4.36
CA ARG A 302 -14.85 -17.49 -5.41
C ARG A 302 -16.19 -16.73 -5.44
N GLU A 303 -17.29 -17.46 -5.56
CA GLU A 303 -18.66 -16.89 -5.55
C GLU A 303 -18.93 -16.09 -4.25
N ARG A 304 -18.43 -16.57 -3.12
CA ARG A 304 -18.56 -15.87 -1.84
C ARG A 304 -17.76 -14.58 -1.79
N ARG A 305 -16.53 -14.55 -2.31
CA ARG A 305 -15.70 -13.34 -2.33
C ARG A 305 -16.30 -12.24 -3.20
N GLU A 306 -16.94 -12.62 -4.30
CA GLU A 306 -17.66 -11.71 -5.18
C GLU A 306 -18.94 -11.19 -4.51
N SER A 307 -19.78 -12.08 -3.99
CA SER A 307 -21.05 -11.68 -3.32
C SER A 307 -20.83 -10.90 -2.02
N LEU A 308 -19.78 -11.23 -1.26
CA LEU A 308 -19.40 -10.56 -0.02
C LEU A 308 -18.28 -9.53 -0.22
N ALA A 309 -18.04 -9.08 -1.45
CA ALA A 309 -17.07 -8.03 -1.73
C ALA A 309 -17.33 -6.81 -0.84
N ARG A 310 -16.27 -6.24 -0.26
CA ARG A 310 -16.38 -5.03 0.52
C ARG A 310 -16.70 -3.88 -0.42
N LYS A 311 -17.75 -3.15 -0.07
CA LYS A 311 -18.20 -1.96 -0.78
C LYS A 311 -18.10 -0.78 0.17
N ASP A 312 -17.60 0.34 -0.32
CA ASP A 312 -17.57 1.57 0.44
C ASP A 312 -18.94 2.25 0.41
N THR A 313 -19.79 1.91 1.40
CA THR A 313 -21.22 2.25 1.37
C THR A 313 -21.67 2.97 2.65
N HIS A 314 -22.78 3.70 2.54
CA HIS A 314 -23.43 4.37 3.67
C HIS A 314 -23.65 3.49 4.90
N PRO A 315 -24.08 2.21 4.81
CA PRO A 315 -24.22 1.35 5.99
C PRO A 315 -22.90 1.10 6.74
N THR A 316 -21.78 0.96 6.02
CA THR A 316 -20.46 0.78 6.66
C THR A 316 -20.06 2.07 7.39
N LEU A 317 -20.28 3.22 6.76
CA LEU A 317 -20.03 4.53 7.35
C LEU A 317 -20.92 4.79 8.58
N PHE A 318 -22.20 4.38 8.52
CA PHE A 318 -23.15 4.51 9.62
C PHE A 318 -22.67 3.76 10.87
N ASN A 319 -22.30 2.48 10.76
CA ASN A 319 -21.83 1.70 11.90
C ASN A 319 -20.55 2.27 12.52
N VAL A 320 -19.61 2.74 11.69
CA VAL A 320 -18.38 3.40 12.17
C VAL A 320 -18.72 4.71 12.88
N THR A 321 -19.65 5.50 12.34
CA THR A 321 -20.08 6.77 12.93
C THR A 321 -20.78 6.56 14.26
N GLU A 322 -21.67 5.57 14.37
CA GLU A 322 -22.35 5.23 15.63
C GLU A 322 -21.36 4.69 16.68
N ALA A 323 -20.40 3.87 16.27
CA ALA A 323 -19.33 3.43 17.15
C ALA A 323 -18.48 4.60 17.65
N ARG A 324 -18.17 5.57 16.78
CA ARG A 324 -17.48 6.80 17.16
C ARG A 324 -18.30 7.63 18.13
N LYS A 325 -19.60 7.85 17.91
CA LYS A 325 -20.48 8.56 18.86
C LYS A 325 -20.51 7.90 20.24
N LYS A 326 -20.32 6.59 20.34
CA LYS A 326 -20.24 5.90 21.64
C LYS A 326 -18.93 6.18 22.39
N ILE A 327 -17.82 6.32 21.65
CA ILE A 327 -16.47 6.58 22.19
C ILE A 327 -16.28 8.08 22.47
N TYR A 328 -16.65 8.89 21.47
CA TYR A 328 -16.54 10.35 21.41
C TYR A 328 -17.84 11.06 21.78
N GLY A 329 -18.83 10.41 22.38
CA GLY A 329 -20.07 11.08 22.78
C GLY A 329 -20.26 11.00 24.29
N LYS A 330 -21.40 11.49 24.76
CA LYS A 330 -21.76 11.60 26.19
C LYS A 330 -21.49 10.32 27.01
N THR A 331 -21.56 9.15 26.38
CA THR A 331 -21.29 7.88 27.07
C THR A 331 -19.80 7.65 27.40
N GLY A 332 -18.88 8.23 26.62
CA GLY A 332 -17.43 8.15 26.84
C GLY A 332 -16.90 6.71 26.92
N LEU A 333 -17.44 5.79 26.10
CA LEU A 333 -17.11 4.37 26.24
C LEU A 333 -15.68 4.08 25.81
N LYS A 334 -15.09 3.05 26.41
CA LYS A 334 -13.81 2.50 25.97
C LYS A 334 -13.91 2.01 24.52
N VAL A 335 -12.83 2.19 23.75
CA VAL A 335 -12.73 1.81 22.34
C VAL A 335 -13.09 0.32 22.11
N ASN A 336 -12.72 -0.55 23.05
CA ASN A 336 -12.99 -1.99 23.01
C ASN A 336 -14.20 -2.41 23.87
N SER A 337 -15.10 -1.48 24.18
CA SER A 337 -16.32 -1.81 24.92
C SER A 337 -17.22 -2.75 24.09
N GLN A 338 -17.95 -3.64 24.76
CA GLN A 338 -18.84 -4.60 24.10
C GLN A 338 -19.84 -3.92 23.15
N SER A 339 -20.33 -2.73 23.50
CA SER A 339 -21.28 -1.98 22.65
C SER A 339 -20.64 -1.48 21.35
N VAL A 340 -19.36 -1.10 21.37
CA VAL A 340 -18.59 -0.73 20.17
C VAL A 340 -18.23 -1.98 19.35
N GLU A 341 -17.77 -3.03 20.04
CA GLU A 341 -17.38 -4.29 19.43
C GLU A 341 -18.54 -4.95 18.67
N ALA A 342 -19.75 -4.95 19.25
CA ALA A 342 -20.94 -5.51 18.62
C ALA A 342 -21.27 -4.88 17.25
N LEU A 343 -20.94 -3.60 17.04
CA LEU A 343 -21.18 -2.91 15.77
C LEU A 343 -20.14 -3.25 14.69
N LEU A 344 -18.88 -3.45 15.09
CA LEU A 344 -17.75 -3.41 14.16
C LEU A 344 -17.01 -4.74 14.00
N GLN A 345 -16.96 -5.56 15.05
CA GLN A 345 -16.27 -6.85 15.04
C GLN A 345 -16.78 -7.80 13.95
N PRO A 346 -18.10 -7.94 13.68
CA PRO A 346 -18.60 -8.88 12.68
C PRO A 346 -18.00 -8.66 11.28
N THR A 347 -17.78 -7.40 10.90
CA THR A 347 -17.21 -7.01 9.60
C THR A 347 -15.73 -6.64 9.66
N SER A 348 -15.13 -6.75 10.85
CA SER A 348 -13.74 -6.36 11.16
C SER A 348 -13.42 -4.90 10.92
N CYS A 349 -14.42 -4.02 10.97
CA CYS A 349 -14.19 -2.59 10.96
C CYS A 349 -13.62 -2.13 12.32
N ILE A 350 -13.11 -0.89 12.34
CA ILE A 350 -12.64 -0.19 13.54
C ILE A 350 -13.33 1.18 13.64
N PRO A 351 -13.37 1.82 14.82
CA PRO A 351 -14.10 3.07 15.01
C PRO A 351 -13.34 4.31 14.50
N THR A 352 -12.70 4.21 13.33
CA THR A 352 -11.92 5.27 12.68
C THR A 352 -12.56 5.57 11.33
N LEU A 353 -12.79 6.86 11.05
CA LEU A 353 -13.27 7.28 9.74
C LEU A 353 -12.13 7.18 8.73
N ASN A 354 -12.41 6.55 7.60
CA ASN A 354 -11.42 6.37 6.55
C ASN A 354 -11.41 7.60 5.63
N THR A 355 -10.26 8.24 5.46
CA THR A 355 -10.12 9.45 4.65
C THR A 355 -10.33 9.15 3.17
N PHE A 356 -9.95 7.95 2.67
CA PHE A 356 -10.20 7.58 1.28
C PHE A 356 -11.70 7.56 0.92
N SER A 357 -12.56 7.24 1.90
CA SER A 357 -14.02 7.32 1.72
C SER A 357 -14.54 8.74 1.52
N GLN A 358 -13.77 9.76 1.93
CA GLN A 358 -14.15 11.17 1.78
C GLN A 358 -13.75 11.75 0.43
N ILE A 359 -12.80 11.11 -0.28
CA ILE A 359 -12.34 11.55 -1.61
C ILE A 359 -13.53 11.60 -2.58
N VAL A 360 -14.57 10.77 -2.38
CA VAL A 360 -15.55 10.50 -3.42
C VAL A 360 -16.99 10.50 -2.92
N THR A 361 -17.72 11.54 -3.32
CA THR A 361 -19.20 11.60 -3.36
C THR A 361 -19.76 11.10 -4.70
N HIS A 362 -18.96 10.45 -5.54
CA HIS A 362 -19.36 9.85 -6.83
C HIS A 362 -19.50 8.32 -6.74
N GLN A 363 -20.41 7.74 -7.53
CA GLN A 363 -20.89 6.37 -7.32
C GLN A 363 -19.88 5.24 -7.66
N SER A 364 -18.68 5.55 -8.18
CA SER A 364 -17.76 4.58 -8.78
C SER A 364 -16.53 4.20 -7.94
N PHE A 365 -16.13 4.99 -6.93
CA PHE A 365 -14.90 4.72 -6.18
C PHE A 365 -15.13 3.78 -4.99
N ASN A 366 -14.34 2.71 -4.94
CA ASN A 366 -14.33 1.77 -3.83
C ASN A 366 -12.92 1.63 -3.26
N LYS A 367 -12.66 2.25 -2.10
CA LYS A 367 -11.32 2.28 -1.48
C LYS A 367 -10.64 0.91 -1.33
N TYR A 368 -11.42 -0.17 -1.14
CA TYR A 368 -10.88 -1.51 -0.97
C TYR A 368 -10.16 -2.01 -2.23
N GLN A 369 -10.64 -1.64 -3.42
CA GLN A 369 -10.09 -2.11 -4.70
C GLN A 369 -8.75 -1.48 -5.07
N MET A 370 -8.40 -0.34 -4.47
CA MET A 370 -7.11 0.32 -4.68
C MET A 370 -5.96 -0.49 -4.08
N PHE A 371 -6.19 -1.24 -3.00
CA PHE A 371 -5.11 -1.94 -2.30
C PHE A 371 -4.74 -3.25 -2.99
N THR A 372 -3.52 -3.33 -3.50
CA THR A 372 -2.95 -4.53 -4.15
C THR A 372 -2.15 -5.36 -3.17
N VAL A 373 -1.88 -6.62 -3.50
CA VAL A 373 -1.05 -7.53 -2.70
C VAL A 373 0.43 -7.13 -2.84
N ASP A 374 1.12 -6.99 -1.72
CA ASP A 374 2.58 -6.90 -1.73
C ASP A 374 3.14 -8.32 -1.72
N LEU A 375 3.51 -8.84 -2.89
CA LEU A 375 4.00 -10.21 -3.02
C LEU A 375 5.28 -10.45 -2.21
N MET A 376 6.18 -9.47 -2.18
CA MET A 376 7.46 -9.57 -1.49
C MET A 376 7.25 -9.70 0.03
N HIS A 377 6.44 -8.82 0.63
CA HIS A 377 6.25 -8.83 2.08
C HIS A 377 5.20 -9.85 2.56
N GLU A 378 4.08 -10.00 1.85
CA GLU A 378 3.01 -10.88 2.30
C GLU A 378 3.28 -12.34 1.97
N PHE A 379 3.87 -12.61 0.79
CA PHE A 379 4.10 -13.98 0.32
C PHE A 379 5.54 -14.39 0.57
N GLU A 380 6.51 -13.85 -0.14
CA GLU A 380 7.91 -14.29 -0.12
C GLU A 380 8.52 -14.23 1.31
N LEU A 381 8.56 -13.03 1.90
CA LEU A 381 9.07 -12.82 3.27
C LEU A 381 8.09 -13.25 4.36
N GLY A 382 6.80 -13.30 4.05
CA GLY A 382 5.75 -13.66 4.98
C GLY A 382 5.52 -15.17 5.03
N VAL A 383 4.73 -15.68 4.09
CA VAL A 383 4.30 -17.08 4.03
C VAL A 383 5.45 -18.03 3.70
N TRP A 384 6.21 -17.80 2.62
CA TRP A 384 7.23 -18.75 2.16
C TRP A 384 8.36 -18.90 3.17
N LYS A 385 8.88 -17.78 3.68
CA LYS A 385 9.82 -17.79 4.80
C LYS A 385 9.29 -18.57 6.00
N SER A 386 8.04 -18.35 6.41
CA SER A 386 7.46 -19.06 7.56
C SER A 386 7.33 -20.58 7.31
N VAL A 387 6.93 -20.98 6.10
CA VAL A 387 6.81 -22.39 5.71
C VAL A 387 8.20 -23.04 5.70
N LEU A 388 9.18 -22.41 5.06
CA LEU A 388 10.54 -22.92 5.00
C LEU A 388 11.15 -23.06 6.41
N LEU A 389 11.00 -22.04 7.26
CA LEU A 389 11.43 -22.11 8.66
C LEU A 389 10.78 -23.26 9.42
N HIS A 390 9.49 -23.51 9.20
CA HIS A 390 8.80 -24.63 9.84
C HIS A 390 9.35 -25.98 9.37
N LEU A 391 9.56 -26.15 8.06
CA LEU A 391 10.15 -27.37 7.50
C LEU A 391 11.58 -27.61 8.01
N VAL A 392 12.41 -26.55 8.09
CA VAL A 392 13.77 -26.64 8.67
C VAL A 392 13.71 -27.10 10.11
N ARG A 393 12.81 -26.55 10.94
CA ARG A 393 12.63 -26.98 12.33
C ARG A 393 12.21 -28.44 12.44
N LEU A 394 11.35 -28.95 11.55
CA LEU A 394 10.99 -30.36 11.52
C LEU A 394 12.21 -31.23 11.18
N MET A 395 13.02 -30.83 10.20
CA MET A 395 14.25 -31.53 9.83
C MET A 395 15.27 -31.53 10.98
N GLU A 396 15.39 -30.43 11.72
CA GLU A 396 16.23 -30.36 12.92
C GLU A 396 15.83 -31.38 13.99
N GLN A 397 14.53 -31.63 14.18
CA GLN A 397 14.05 -32.66 15.10
C GLN A 397 14.35 -34.08 14.62
N LEU A 398 14.39 -34.32 13.30
CA LEU A 398 14.71 -35.63 12.72
C LEU A 398 16.21 -35.96 12.73
N GLY A 399 17.06 -34.96 13.01
CA GLY A 399 18.48 -35.13 13.25
C GLY A 399 19.39 -34.61 12.12
N PRO A 400 20.70 -34.48 12.41
CA PRO A 400 21.66 -33.77 11.55
C PRO A 400 21.86 -34.43 10.18
N THR A 401 21.66 -35.75 10.07
CA THR A 401 21.75 -36.48 8.80
C THR A 401 20.75 -35.95 7.79
N ILE A 402 19.50 -35.69 8.21
CA ILE A 402 18.44 -35.19 7.33
C ILE A 402 18.74 -33.77 6.85
N ILE A 403 19.23 -32.89 7.73
CA ILE A 403 19.67 -31.53 7.37
C ILE A 403 20.79 -31.59 6.32
N ASN A 404 21.81 -32.43 6.56
CA ASN A 404 22.92 -32.58 5.65
C ASN A 404 22.47 -33.15 4.30
N THR A 405 21.56 -34.13 4.30
CA THR A 405 20.95 -34.64 3.06
C THR A 405 20.18 -33.54 2.33
N PHE A 406 19.37 -32.73 3.02
CA PHE A 406 18.63 -31.63 2.40
C PHE A 406 19.57 -30.59 1.78
N ASN A 407 20.55 -30.09 2.53
CA ASN A 407 21.56 -29.16 2.02
C ASN A 407 22.31 -29.76 0.83
N ASN A 408 22.75 -31.02 0.94
CA ASN A 408 23.42 -31.72 -0.14
C ASN A 408 22.53 -31.90 -1.36
N ARG A 409 21.20 -32.00 -1.24
CA ARG A 409 20.31 -32.07 -2.41
C ARG A 409 20.33 -30.76 -3.20
N TYR A 410 20.32 -29.60 -2.54
CA TYR A 410 20.44 -28.31 -3.25
C TYR A 410 21.83 -28.12 -3.87
N ILE A 411 22.89 -28.64 -3.23
CA ILE A 411 24.26 -28.64 -3.77
C ILE A 411 24.41 -29.63 -4.96
N PHE A 412 24.00 -30.88 -4.76
CA PHE A 412 24.29 -32.02 -5.63
C PHE A 412 23.39 -32.09 -6.85
N TYR A 413 22.11 -31.73 -6.72
CA TYR A 413 21.22 -31.74 -7.88
C TYR A 413 21.50 -30.62 -8.87
N HIS A 414 22.46 -29.70 -8.58
CA HIS A 414 22.70 -28.50 -9.37
C HIS A 414 21.37 -28.03 -9.91
N VAL A 415 20.40 -27.73 -9.04
CA VAL A 415 19.05 -27.36 -9.50
C VAL A 415 19.31 -26.28 -10.52
N PHE A 416 19.20 -26.67 -11.80
CA PHE A 416 19.74 -25.83 -12.83
C PHE A 416 18.81 -24.64 -12.75
N PRO A 417 19.34 -23.41 -12.64
CA PRO A 417 18.48 -22.26 -12.71
C PRO A 417 17.58 -22.47 -13.93
N PHE A 418 16.27 -22.52 -13.72
CA PHE A 418 15.32 -22.74 -14.80
C PHE A 418 15.44 -21.53 -15.72
N GLY A 419 16.30 -21.63 -16.74
CA GLY A 419 16.72 -20.51 -17.56
C GLY A 419 17.82 -19.64 -16.95
N ARG A 420 18.35 -18.71 -17.76
CA ARG A 420 19.42 -17.78 -17.36
C ARG A 420 18.94 -16.67 -16.41
N ASP A 421 17.63 -16.52 -16.20
CA ASP A 421 17.06 -15.26 -15.69
C ASP A 421 16.08 -15.39 -14.50
N THR A 422 15.54 -16.57 -14.17
CA THR A 422 14.40 -16.66 -13.21
C THR A 422 14.80 -17.11 -11.79
N ILE A 423 15.46 -18.26 -11.63
CA ILE A 423 15.86 -18.80 -10.31
C ILE A 423 17.38 -18.71 -10.18
N ARG A 424 17.90 -18.13 -9.10
CA ARG A 424 19.36 -17.99 -8.90
C ARG A 424 19.96 -19.23 -8.21
N ARG A 425 21.29 -19.36 -8.26
CA ARG A 425 21.99 -20.41 -7.49
C ARG A 425 21.84 -20.14 -5.99
N PHE A 426 21.45 -21.17 -5.25
CA PHE A 426 21.40 -21.14 -3.80
C PHE A 426 22.80 -21.32 -3.19
N GLY A 427 23.00 -20.83 -1.97
CA GLY A 427 24.22 -21.09 -1.21
C GLY A 427 24.31 -22.54 -0.71
N ASP A 428 25.52 -22.97 -0.34
CA ASP A 428 25.83 -24.35 0.06
C ASP A 428 25.08 -24.84 1.32
N ASN A 429 24.46 -23.93 2.07
CA ASN A 429 23.71 -24.26 3.28
C ASN A 429 22.37 -23.51 3.32
N VAL A 430 21.40 -24.07 2.61
CA VAL A 430 20.02 -23.55 2.52
C VAL A 430 19.36 -23.53 3.89
N CYS A 431 19.54 -24.57 4.71
CA CYS A 431 18.97 -24.64 6.06
C CYS A 431 19.51 -23.57 7.03
N ALA A 432 20.69 -23.00 6.78
CA ALA A 432 21.21 -21.91 7.62
C ALA A 432 20.46 -20.59 7.42
N LEU A 433 19.75 -20.42 6.29
CA LEU A 433 18.94 -19.24 5.96
C LEU A 433 19.70 -17.91 6.12
N LYS A 434 21.01 -17.90 5.85
CA LYS A 434 21.89 -16.74 6.01
C LYS A 434 21.91 -15.90 4.73
N LYS A 435 21.67 -14.60 4.86
CA LYS A 435 21.81 -13.59 3.79
C LYS A 435 20.93 -13.87 2.55
N LEU A 436 19.71 -14.36 2.77
CA LEU A 436 18.73 -14.57 1.70
C LEU A 436 17.97 -13.26 1.40
N GLY A 437 17.76 -12.97 0.12
CA GLY A 437 16.77 -12.01 -0.35
C GLY A 437 15.35 -12.56 -0.22
N ALA A 438 14.34 -11.72 -0.43
CA ALA A 438 12.93 -12.11 -0.36
C ALA A 438 12.60 -13.25 -1.35
N GLN A 439 12.91 -13.04 -2.63
CA GLN A 439 12.72 -14.02 -3.70
C GLN A 439 13.33 -15.41 -3.40
N ASP A 440 14.44 -15.46 -2.65
CA ASP A 440 15.16 -16.72 -2.41
C ASP A 440 14.30 -17.68 -1.58
N TYR A 441 13.44 -17.17 -0.69
CA TYR A 441 12.52 -18.01 0.10
C TYR A 441 11.48 -18.70 -0.77
N GLU A 442 10.99 -18.02 -1.81
CA GLU A 442 10.08 -18.60 -2.80
C GLU A 442 10.84 -19.62 -3.66
N ASP A 443 11.94 -19.20 -4.27
CA ASP A 443 12.76 -20.02 -5.17
C ASP A 443 13.18 -21.35 -4.52
N ILE A 444 13.62 -21.33 -3.26
CA ILE A 444 14.02 -22.54 -2.52
C ILE A 444 12.86 -23.55 -2.50
N LEU A 445 11.67 -23.12 -2.12
CA LEU A 445 10.53 -24.01 -1.99
C LEU A 445 9.93 -24.40 -3.36
N GLN A 446 9.92 -23.50 -4.35
CA GLN A 446 9.54 -23.82 -5.74
C GLN A 446 10.41 -24.93 -6.33
N VAL A 447 11.68 -24.99 -5.93
CA VAL A 447 12.62 -26.04 -6.32
C VAL A 447 12.46 -27.31 -5.48
N GLY A 448 12.21 -27.16 -4.19
CA GLY A 448 12.04 -28.28 -3.27
C GLY A 448 10.77 -29.11 -3.50
N ILE A 449 9.70 -28.50 -4.01
CA ILE A 449 8.38 -29.15 -4.19
C ILE A 449 8.35 -30.12 -5.40
N PRO A 450 8.79 -29.75 -6.63
CA PRO A 450 8.80 -30.64 -7.78
C PRO A 450 9.83 -31.77 -7.66
N ALA A 451 10.93 -31.55 -6.95
CA ALA A 451 11.95 -32.57 -6.73
C ALA A 451 11.48 -33.76 -5.88
N GLN A 452 10.33 -33.66 -5.20
CA GLN A 452 9.69 -34.78 -4.48
C GLN A 452 8.81 -35.66 -5.37
N LEU A 453 8.36 -35.18 -6.54
CA LEU A 453 7.48 -35.93 -7.44
C LEU A 453 8.23 -36.77 -8.50
N CYS A 454 9.52 -36.52 -8.69
CA CYS A 454 10.37 -37.30 -9.61
C CYS A 454 11.20 -38.40 -8.91
N SER A 455 10.93 -38.69 -7.64
CA SER A 455 11.56 -39.78 -6.90
C SER A 455 10.51 -40.77 -6.37
N VAL A 456 9.79 -41.42 -7.29
CA VAL A 456 9.10 -42.70 -7.08
C VAL A 456 9.45 -43.63 -8.22
#